data_AF-A0A3C0ABX4-F1
#
_entry.id   AF-A0A3C0ABX4-F1
#
_cell.length_a   1.000
_cell.length_b   1.000
_cell.length_c   1.000
_cell.angle_alpha   90.00
_cell.angle_beta   90.00
_cell.angle_gamma   90.00
#
_symmetry.space_group_name_H-M   'P 1'
#
loop_
_entity.id
_entity.type
_entity.pdbx_description
1 polymer ?
#
loop_
_entity_poly.entity_id
_entity_poly.type
_entity_poly.pdbx_seq_one_letter_code
_entity_poly.pdbx_strand_id
1 'polypeptide(L)'
;AIPGLELNGLEWNSYTVDRAEGATKTGHRPETPQILQAGNLLTAWPTKLALAPQLAEDVCERLSEIPVVPTSVDDSWKSELAQFSRPQV
;
A
#
# COMPACT_ATOMS: atom_id res chain seq x y z
N ALA A 1 -14.74 23.91 5.26
CA ALA A 1 -16.13 23.65 5.68
C ALA A 1 -16.94 23.31 4.43
N ILE A 2 -17.81 22.30 4.49
CA ILE A 2 -18.69 21.95 3.36
C ILE A 2 -19.92 22.87 3.44
N PRO A 3 -20.19 23.73 2.44
CA PRO A 3 -21.32 24.66 2.49
C PRO A 3 -22.66 23.92 2.63
N GLY A 4 -23.51 24.37 3.56
CA GLY A 4 -24.84 23.79 3.79
C GLY A 4 -24.88 22.51 4.63
N LEU A 5 -23.75 22.08 5.20
CA LEU A 5 -23.73 20.94 6.11
C LEU A 5 -24.23 21.35 7.50
N GLU A 6 -25.43 20.90 7.86
CA GLU A 6 -25.99 21.06 9.21
C GLU A 6 -25.30 20.09 10.19
N LEU A 7 -24.74 20.64 11.27
CA LEU A 7 -23.95 19.88 12.26
C LEU A 7 -24.66 19.71 13.61
N ASN A 8 -25.90 20.19 13.73
CA ASN A 8 -26.66 20.14 14.98
C ASN A 8 -26.93 18.69 15.40
N GLY A 9 -26.58 18.33 16.64
CA GLY A 9 -26.79 16.98 17.20
C GLY A 9 -25.72 15.94 16.84
N LEU A 10 -24.61 16.34 16.20
CA LEU A 10 -23.47 15.45 16.00
C LEU A 10 -22.73 15.17 17.31
N GLU A 11 -22.30 13.93 17.47
CA GLU A 11 -21.46 13.47 18.56
C GLU A 11 -20.06 13.11 18.03
N TRP A 12 -19.04 13.38 18.84
CA TRP A 12 -17.67 12.98 18.53
C TRP A 12 -17.46 11.52 18.92
N ASN A 13 -16.84 10.75 18.04
CA ASN A 13 -16.35 9.43 18.35
C ASN A 13 -14.90 9.28 17.86
N SER A 14 -14.10 8.53 18.61
CA SER A 14 -12.71 8.23 18.28
C SER A 14 -12.40 6.79 18.64
N TYR A 15 -11.51 6.17 17.88
CA TYR A 15 -11.01 4.85 18.17
C TYR A 15 -9.49 4.85 18.05
N THR A 16 -8.84 4.03 18.88
CA THR A 16 -7.40 3.83 18.80
C THR A 16 -7.09 2.97 17.59
N VAL A 17 -6.06 3.34 16.86
CA VAL A 17 -5.60 2.65 15.67
C VAL A 17 -4.13 2.37 15.81
N ASP A 18 -3.75 1.11 15.63
CA ASP A 18 -2.36 0.71 15.44
C ASP A 18 -2.05 0.69 13.94
N ARG A 19 -1.01 1.43 13.53
CA ARG A 19 -0.61 1.57 12.12
C ARG A 19 0.85 1.21 11.97
N ALA A 20 1.10 0.27 11.08
CA ALA A 20 2.42 0.12 10.50
C ALA A 20 2.61 1.18 9.40
N GLU A 21 3.45 2.19 9.65
CA GLU A 21 3.89 3.19 8.67
C GLU A 21 5.33 3.63 8.93
N GLY A 22 5.95 4.29 7.95
CA GLY A 22 7.33 4.76 8.07
C GLY A 22 7.50 5.85 9.13
N ALA A 23 8.60 5.81 9.88
CA ALA A 23 8.91 6.81 10.88
C ALA A 23 9.31 8.15 10.22
N THR A 24 8.76 9.25 10.71
CA THR A 24 9.13 10.61 10.28
C THR A 24 9.89 11.33 11.40
N LYS A 25 10.68 12.35 11.06
CA LYS A 25 11.44 13.14 12.04
C LYS A 25 10.56 13.81 13.09
N THR A 26 9.32 14.11 12.74
CA THR A 26 8.34 14.80 13.60
C THR A 26 7.37 13.85 14.29
N GLY A 27 7.41 12.55 13.98
CA GLY A 27 6.45 11.56 14.48
C GLY A 27 5.04 11.68 13.88
N HIS A 28 4.85 12.59 12.91
CA HIS A 28 3.60 12.67 12.16
C HIS A 28 3.50 11.59 11.10
N ARG A 29 2.27 11.27 10.71
CA ARG A 29 1.99 10.38 9.57
C ARG A 29 2.72 10.89 8.33
N PRO A 30 3.40 10.03 7.56
CA PRO A 30 4.07 10.46 6.35
C PRO A 30 3.09 11.02 5.32
N GLU A 31 3.56 11.99 4.54
CA GLU A 31 2.77 12.61 3.49
C GLU A 31 2.66 11.73 2.25
N THR A 32 3.72 10.99 1.94
CA THR A 32 3.90 10.12 0.76
C THR A 32 3.84 8.64 1.12
N PRO A 33 3.75 7.73 0.13
CA PRO A 33 4.05 6.32 0.34
C PRO A 33 5.42 6.12 0.97
N GLN A 34 5.58 5.02 1.72
CA GLN A 34 6.84 4.64 2.35
C GLN A 34 7.26 3.29 1.80
N ILE A 35 8.50 3.22 1.29
CA ILE A 35 9.10 1.98 0.80
C ILE A 35 10.45 1.81 1.49
N LEU A 36 10.64 0.66 2.11
CA LEU A 36 11.92 0.22 2.65
C LEU A 36 12.41 -0.96 1.82
N GLN A 37 13.69 -0.94 1.47
CA GLN A 37 14.32 -2.03 0.73
C GLN A 37 15.41 -2.67 1.58
N ALA A 38 15.32 -3.99 1.74
CA ALA A 38 16.34 -4.82 2.37
C ALA A 38 16.73 -5.95 1.40
N GLY A 39 17.76 -5.72 0.59
CA GLY A 39 18.14 -6.63 -0.49
C GLY A 39 17.05 -6.73 -1.56
N ASN A 40 16.48 -7.92 -1.74
CA ASN A 40 15.37 -8.19 -2.66
C ASN A 40 13.97 -8.09 -2.00
N LEU A 41 13.90 -7.68 -0.73
CA LEU A 41 12.64 -7.47 -0.03
C LEU A 41 12.25 -5.99 -0.07
N LEU A 42 11.08 -5.69 -0.64
CA LEU A 42 10.42 -4.40 -0.52
C LEU A 42 9.33 -4.49 0.56
N THR A 43 9.43 -3.66 1.58
CA THR A 43 8.35 -3.45 2.56
C THR A 43 7.75 -2.08 2.33
N ALA A 44 6.46 -2.04 2.01
CA ALA A 44 5.82 -0.83 1.51
C ALA A 44 4.48 -0.56 2.18
N TRP A 45 4.20 0.71 2.47
CA TRP A 45 2.93 1.18 2.97
C TRP A 45 2.48 2.41 2.19
N PRO A 46 1.22 2.48 1.74
CA PRO A 46 0.74 3.65 1.01
C PRO A 46 0.57 4.86 1.91
N THR A 47 0.58 4.66 3.24
CA THR A 47 0.25 5.60 4.32
C THR A 47 -1.18 6.11 4.26
N LYS A 48 -1.78 6.45 3.12
CA LYS A 48 -3.21 6.74 2.92
C LYS A 48 -3.76 5.81 1.84
N LEU A 49 -5.01 5.34 1.94
CA LEU A 49 -5.58 4.45 0.92
C LEU A 49 -5.58 5.12 -0.47
N ALA A 50 -5.82 6.43 -0.54
CA ALA A 50 -5.76 7.20 -1.78
C ALA A 50 -4.38 7.22 -2.46
N LEU A 51 -3.31 6.87 -1.74
CA LEU A 51 -1.94 6.83 -2.25
C LEU A 51 -1.53 5.42 -2.73
N ALA A 52 -2.43 4.43 -2.71
CA ALA A 52 -2.14 3.10 -3.24
C ALA A 52 -1.69 3.09 -4.71
N PRO A 53 -2.28 3.89 -5.63
CA PRO A 53 -1.80 3.95 -7.01
C PRO A 53 -0.37 4.50 -7.11
N GLN A 54 -0.05 5.56 -6.37
CA GLN A 54 1.30 6.12 -6.33
C GLN A 54 2.31 5.11 -5.80
N LEU A 55 1.96 4.38 -4.72
CA LEU A 55 2.82 3.34 -4.19
C LEU A 55 3.13 2.25 -5.23
N ALA A 56 2.13 1.85 -6.03
CA ALA A 56 2.33 0.84 -7.07
C ALA A 56 3.32 1.31 -8.14
N GLU A 57 3.24 2.58 -8.54
CA GLU A 57 4.18 3.20 -9.48
C GLU A 57 5.60 3.25 -8.90
N ASP A 58 5.75 3.74 -7.66
CA ASP A 58 7.04 3.78 -6.96
C ASP A 58 7.68 2.37 -6.84
N VAL A 59 6.88 1.32 -6.59
CA VAL A 59 7.37 -0.07 -6.55
C VAL A 59 7.83 -0.55 -7.93
N CYS A 60 7.09 -0.23 -8.99
CA CYS A 60 7.49 -0.57 -10.36
C CYS A 60 8.81 0.10 -10.75
N GLU A 61 9.00 1.36 -10.37
CA GLU A 61 10.27 2.07 -10.55
C GLU A 61 11.42 1.33 -9.85
N ARG A 62 11.25 0.95 -8.57
CA ARG A 62 12.26 0.17 -7.83
C ARG A 62 12.58 -1.18 -8.46
N LEU A 63 11.57 -1.89 -8.97
CA LEU A 63 11.78 -3.16 -9.66
C LEU A 63 12.60 -2.99 -10.93
N SER A 64 12.47 -1.85 -11.64
CA SER A 64 13.26 -1.56 -12.83
C SER A 64 14.75 -1.31 -12.54
N GLU A 65 15.09 -0.90 -11.30
CA GLU A 65 16.47 -0.73 -10.83
C GLU A 65 17.15 -2.07 -10.51
N ILE A 66 16.36 -3.14 -10.34
CA ILE A 66 16.84 -4.48 -10.03
C ILE A 66 16.94 -5.27 -11.35
N PRO A 67 17.98 -6.08 -11.58
CA PRO A 67 18.14 -6.88 -12.81
C PRO A 67 17.19 -8.10 -12.83
N VAL A 68 15.90 -7.87 -12.60
CA VAL A 68 14.83 -8.85 -12.75
C VAL A 68 14.08 -8.55 -14.04
N VAL A 69 13.84 -9.59 -14.83
CA VAL A 69 13.02 -9.52 -16.04
C VAL A 69 11.88 -10.53 -15.92
N PRO A 70 10.70 -10.26 -16.49
CA PRO A 70 9.66 -11.26 -16.58
C PRO A 70 10.20 -12.51 -17.29
N THR A 71 10.04 -13.68 -16.67
CA THR A 71 10.34 -14.97 -17.30
C THR A 71 9.47 -15.14 -18.55
N SER A 72 10.01 -15.80 -19.59
CA SER A 72 9.28 -16.04 -20.84
C SER A 72 7.94 -16.72 -20.58
N VAL A 73 6.92 -16.28 -21.33
CA VAL A 73 5.53 -16.75 -21.25
C VAL A 73 5.42 -18.17 -21.79
N ASP A 74 5.88 -19.17 -21.04
CA ASP A 74 5.12 -20.40 -21.03
C ASP A 74 4.00 -20.25 -19.99
N ASP A 75 2.80 -20.65 -20.36
CA ASP A 75 1.61 -20.56 -19.51
C ASP A 75 1.52 -21.76 -18.54
N SER A 76 2.61 -22.53 -18.41
CA SER A 76 2.65 -23.79 -17.67
C SER A 76 2.22 -23.59 -16.20
N TRP A 77 2.70 -22.51 -15.58
CA TRP A 77 2.42 -22.09 -14.21
C TRP A 77 0.96 -21.68 -13.96
N LYS A 78 0.20 -21.26 -14.99
CA LYS A 78 -1.20 -20.83 -14.80
C LYS A 78 -2.07 -21.95 -14.26
N SER A 79 -1.79 -23.18 -14.70
CA SER A 79 -2.51 -24.37 -14.25
C SER A 79 -2.27 -24.70 -12.78
N GLU A 80 -1.08 -24.38 -12.26
CA GLU A 80 -0.70 -24.55 -10.85
C GLU A 80 -1.36 -23.48 -9.97
N LEU A 81 -1.31 -22.21 -10.38
CA LEU A 81 -1.92 -21.12 -9.61
C LEU A 81 -3.45 -21.26 -9.50
N ALA A 82 -4.10 -21.84 -10.50
CA ALA A 82 -5.55 -22.07 -10.47
C ALA A 82 -5.99 -23.01 -9.33
N GLN A 83 -5.07 -23.80 -8.78
CA GLN A 83 -5.33 -24.73 -7.68
C GLN A 83 -5.24 -24.04 -6.31
N PHE A 84 -4.71 -22.82 -6.23
CA PHE A 84 -4.54 -22.13 -4.97
C PHE A 84 -5.90 -21.71 -4.38
N SER A 85 -6.05 -21.97 -3.08
CA SER A 85 -7.25 -21.56 -2.36
C SER A 85 -7.34 -20.04 -2.30
N ARG A 86 -8.53 -19.50 -2.56
CA ARG A 86 -8.76 -18.06 -2.44
C ARG A 86 -8.84 -17.67 -0.95
N PRO A 87 -8.19 -16.57 -0.54
CA PRO A 87 -8.34 -16.07 0.82
C PRO A 87 -9.81 -15.78 1.11
N GLN A 88 -10.26 -16.14 2.31
CA GLN A 88 -11.58 -15.77 2.80
C GLN A 88 -11.52 -14.31 3.27
N VAL A 89 -12.45 -13.49 2.78
CA VAL A 89 -12.59 -12.07 3.16
C VAL A 89 -13.52 -11.95 4.35
#